data_AF-R8YHY3-F1
#
_entry.id   AF-R8YHY3-F1
#
_cell.length_a   1.000
_cell.length_b   1.000
_cell.length_c   1.000
_cell.angle_alpha   90.00
_cell.angle_beta   90.00
_cell.angle_gamma   90.00
#
_symmetry.space_group_name_H-M   'P 1'
#
loop_
_entity.id
_entity.type
_entity.pdbx_description
1 polymer ?
#
loop_
_entity_poly.entity_id
_entity_poly.type
_entity_poly.pdbx_seq_one_letter_code
_entity_poly.pdbx_strand_id
1 'polypeptide(L)'
;MKDWQCKYCNGYIMVNHSKISVGEKVYFLVYKFDAKNERKKLYKKGIVVARYDNILHIESRKKTYKIEQAKVYPLGAPMPFVYNMFWICGCPCTLQN
;
A
#
# COMPACT_ATOMS: atom_id res chain seq x y z
N MET A 1 -4.31 -10.85 4.84
CA MET A 1 -5.37 -10.68 3.82
C MET A 1 -6.76 -11.06 4.30
N LYS A 2 -6.95 -12.01 5.24
CA LYS A 2 -8.29 -12.29 5.80
C LYS A 2 -8.96 -11.05 6.40
N ASP A 3 -8.17 -10.18 7.03
CA ASP A 3 -8.65 -8.91 7.61
C ASP A 3 -9.06 -7.87 6.56
N TRP A 4 -8.73 -8.11 5.28
CA TRP A 4 -9.02 -7.25 4.14
C TRP A 4 -10.15 -7.79 3.27
N GLN A 5 -10.84 -8.83 3.73
CA GLN A 5 -12.03 -9.39 3.09
C GLN A 5 -13.25 -9.06 3.93
N CYS A 6 -14.32 -8.62 3.27
CA CYS A 6 -15.59 -8.40 3.93
C CYS A 6 -16.17 -9.72 4.44
N LYS A 7 -16.58 -9.77 5.71
CA LYS A 7 -17.17 -10.97 6.30
C LYS A 7 -18.54 -11.35 5.74
N TYR A 8 -19.26 -10.37 5.14
CA TYR A 8 -20.60 -10.58 4.61
C TYR A 8 -20.59 -11.04 3.15
N CYS A 9 -19.72 -10.43 2.36
CA CYS A 9 -19.72 -10.65 0.92
C CYS A 9 -18.43 -11.26 0.39
N ASN A 10 -17.37 -11.41 1.20
CA ASN A 10 -16.06 -11.93 0.80
C ASN A 10 -15.30 -11.09 -0.25
N GLY A 11 -15.86 -9.97 -0.72
CA GLY A 11 -15.16 -9.01 -1.56
C GLY A 11 -14.01 -8.33 -0.81
N TYR A 12 -12.99 -7.88 -1.54
CA TYR A 12 -11.84 -7.19 -0.95
C TYR A 12 -12.17 -5.75 -0.57
N ILE A 13 -11.73 -5.33 0.61
CA ILE A 13 -11.88 -3.96 1.13
C ILE A 13 -10.79 -3.10 0.47
N MET A 14 -11.19 -2.01 -0.18
CA MET A 14 -10.23 -1.05 -0.75
C MET A 14 -9.38 -0.39 0.35
N VAL A 15 -8.10 -0.21 0.04
CA VAL A 15 -7.19 0.55 0.91
C VAL A 15 -7.57 2.03 0.87
N ASN A 16 -7.86 2.58 2.04
CA ASN A 16 -7.96 4.03 2.22
C ASN A 16 -6.56 4.61 2.45
N HIS A 17 -5.90 5.02 1.37
CA HIS A 17 -4.52 5.53 1.43
C HIS A 17 -4.37 6.77 2.33
N SER A 18 -5.42 7.56 2.50
CA SER A 18 -5.42 8.74 3.38
C SER A 18 -5.27 8.40 4.86
N LYS A 19 -5.58 7.17 5.28
CA LYS A 19 -5.51 6.75 6.69
C LYS A 19 -4.17 6.13 7.09
N ILE A 20 -3.26 5.93 6.13
CA ILE A 20 -1.90 5.43 6.41
C ILE A 20 -1.17 6.42 7.33
N SER A 21 -0.72 5.92 8.48
CA SER A 21 -0.22 6.75 9.58
C SER A 21 1.25 6.49 9.92
N VAL A 22 1.87 7.42 10.65
CA VAL A 22 3.24 7.27 11.16
C VAL A 22 3.31 6.06 12.11
N GLY A 23 4.39 5.28 12.02
CA GLY A 23 4.58 4.02 12.75
C GLY A 23 4.06 2.79 12.01
N GLU A 24 3.29 2.97 10.94
CA GLU A 24 2.68 1.86 10.22
C GLU A 24 3.67 1.13 9.31
N LYS A 25 3.61 -0.21 9.31
CA LYS A 25 4.39 -1.06 8.40
C LYS A 25 3.70 -1.10 7.04
N VAL A 26 4.44 -0.80 5.98
CA VAL A 26 3.89 -0.66 4.63
C VAL A 26 4.74 -1.37 3.59
N TYR A 27 4.10 -1.76 2.49
CA TYR A 27 4.72 -2.05 1.20
C TYR A 27 4.67 -0.81 0.31
N PHE A 28 5.72 -0.57 -0.46
CA PHE A 28 5.77 0.54 -1.40
C PHE A 28 6.57 0.16 -2.65
N LEU A 29 6.21 0.78 -3.77
CA LEU A 29 6.86 0.56 -5.05
C LEU A 29 8.00 1.55 -5.25
N VAL A 30 9.19 1.05 -5.60
CA VAL A 30 10.30 1.85 -6.11
C VAL A 30 10.67 1.38 -7.51
N TYR A 31 11.26 2.28 -8.28
CA TYR A 31 11.79 1.96 -9.60
C TYR A 31 13.30 1.93 -9.55
N LYS A 32 13.89 0.92 -10.21
CA LYS A 32 15.33 0.82 -10.40
C LYS A 32 15.60 0.59 -11.88
N PHE A 33 16.61 1.25 -12.41
CA PHE A 33 17.15 0.94 -13.73
C PHE A 33 18.11 -0.25 -13.61
N ASP A 34 17.93 -1.23 -14.47
CA ASP A 34 18.86 -2.36 -14.59
C ASP A 34 20.06 -2.00 -15.49
N ALA A 35 21.03 -2.90 -15.63
CA ALA A 35 22.24 -2.63 -16.42
C ALA A 35 21.94 -2.33 -17.91
N LYS A 36 20.79 -2.81 -18.41
CA LYS A 36 20.27 -2.55 -19.76
C LYS A 36 19.44 -1.26 -19.86
N ASN A 37 19.45 -0.43 -18.82
CA ASN A 37 18.64 0.79 -18.69
C ASN A 37 17.11 0.54 -18.70
N GLU A 38 16.68 -0.70 -18.43
CA GLU A 38 15.27 -1.06 -18.32
C GLU A 38 14.73 -0.71 -16.93
N ARG A 39 13.56 -0.06 -16.87
CA ARG A 39 12.92 0.36 -15.62
C ARG A 39 12.19 -0.81 -14.96
N LYS A 40 12.78 -1.37 -13.90
CA LYS A 40 12.16 -2.45 -13.11
C LYS A 40 11.38 -1.91 -11.92
N LYS A 41 10.20 -2.49 -11.70
CA LYS A 41 9.34 -2.30 -10.52
C LYS A 41 9.87 -3.18 -9.38
N LEU A 42 10.14 -2.59 -8.22
CA LEU A 42 10.60 -3.31 -7.02
C LEU A 42 9.73 -2.95 -5.83
N TYR A 43 9.08 -3.94 -5.24
CA TYR A 43 8.35 -3.76 -3.99
C TYR A 43 9.30 -3.85 -2.80
N LYS A 44 9.20 -2.88 -1.90
CA LYS A 44 9.94 -2.83 -0.64
C LYS A 44 8.99 -2.77 0.54
N LYS A 45 9.48 -3.20 1.70
CA LYS A 45 8.81 -3.09 2.99
C LYS A 45 9.52 -2.04 3.83
N GLY A 46 8.77 -1.23 4.56
CA GLY A 46 9.31 -0.21 5.46
C GLY A 46 8.32 0.22 6.53
N ILE A 47 8.69 1.24 7.29
CA ILE A 47 7.85 1.88 8.30
C ILE A 47 7.70 3.35 7.93
N VAL A 48 6.47 3.87 8.00
CA VAL A 48 6.22 5.30 7.81
C VAL A 48 6.79 6.07 9.00
N VAL A 49 7.75 6.96 8.77
CA VAL A 49 8.42 7.76 9.82
C VAL A 49 7.96 9.21 9.84
N ALA A 50 7.43 9.72 8.73
CA ALA A 50 6.81 11.04 8.68
C ALA A 50 5.78 11.11 7.54
N ARG A 51 4.87 12.07 7.64
CA ARG A 51 3.88 12.38 6.61
C ARG A 51 3.85 13.89 6.38
N TYR A 52 3.94 14.27 5.11
CA TYR A 52 3.77 15.64 4.66
C TYR A 52 2.74 15.62 3.53
N ASP A 53 1.51 16.05 3.84
CA ASP A 53 0.39 16.03 2.90
C ASP A 53 0.18 14.60 2.32
N ASN A 54 0.35 14.44 1.02
CA ASN A 54 0.24 13.20 0.26
C ASN A 54 1.55 12.42 0.12
N ILE A 55 2.66 12.91 0.71
CA ILE A 55 3.98 12.27 0.66
C ILE A 55 4.29 11.60 2.00
N LEU A 56 4.56 10.30 1.95
CA LEU A 56 5.01 9.50 3.08
C LEU A 56 6.53 9.35 3.03
N HIS A 57 7.18 9.65 4.15
CA HIS A 57 8.58 9.31 4.36
C HIS A 57 8.62 7.92 4.98
N ILE A 58 9.25 6.98 4.29
CA ILE A 58 9.29 5.57 4.65
C ILE A 58 10.73 5.15 4.88
N GLU A 59 11.03 4.65 6.08
CA GLU A 59 12.33 4.07 6.36
C GLU A 59 12.35 2.58 6.00
N SER A 60 13.36 2.16 5.25
CA SER A 60 13.59 0.77 4.88
C SER A 60 15.08 0.49 4.77
N ARG A 61 15.57 -0.48 5.56
CA ARG A 61 16.99 -0.90 5.56
C ARG A 61 17.97 0.28 5.64
N LYS A 62 17.79 1.17 6.62
CA LYS A 62 18.63 2.37 6.86
C LYS A 62 18.60 3.42 5.74
N LYS A 63 17.60 3.37 4.85
CA LYS A 63 17.36 4.39 3.82
C LYS A 63 15.96 4.95 3.96
N THR A 64 15.83 6.25 3.74
CA THR A 64 14.53 6.94 3.73
C THR A 64 14.07 7.17 2.31
N TYR A 65 12.82 6.83 2.04
CA TYR A 65 12.15 6.98 0.76
C TYR A 65 11.02 7.99 0.88
N LYS A 66 10.85 8.88 -0.10
CA LYS A 66 9.72 9.79 -0.20
C LYS A 66 8.77 9.27 -1.28
N ILE A 67 7.58 8.82 -0.89
CA ILE A 67 6.65 8.12 -1.78
C ILE A 67 5.26 8.72 -1.63
N GLU A 68 4.59 8.97 -2.76
CA GLU A 68 3.17 9.36 -2.76
C GLU A 68 2.30 8.28 -2.12
N GLN A 69 1.38 8.68 -1.24
CA GLN A 69 0.53 7.76 -0.46
C GLN A 69 -0.23 6.75 -1.32
N ALA A 70 -0.66 7.12 -2.53
CA ALA A 70 -1.38 6.24 -3.46
C ALA A 70 -0.53 5.04 -3.96
N LYS A 71 0.79 5.10 -3.78
CA LYS A 71 1.75 4.04 -4.14
C LYS A 71 2.21 3.24 -2.93
N VAL A 72 1.60 3.46 -1.76
CA VAL A 72 1.94 2.84 -0.47
C VAL A 72 0.75 2.03 0.01
N TYR A 73 1.01 0.81 0.49
CA TYR A 73 -0.01 -0.15 0.88
C TYR A 73 0.30 -0.68 2.28
N PRO A 74 -0.65 -0.70 3.23
CA PRO A 74 -0.46 -1.33 4.53
C PRO A 74 -0.01 -2.78 4.42
N LEU A 75 0.75 -3.23 5.42
CA LEU A 75 1.21 -4.62 5.43
C LEU A 75 0.01 -5.58 5.49
N GLY A 76 -0.06 -6.52 4.55
CA GLY A 76 -1.14 -7.52 4.48
C GLY A 76 -2.39 -7.05 3.75
N ALA A 77 -2.42 -5.79 3.29
CA ALA A 77 -3.45 -5.25 2.41
C ALA A 77 -3.37 -5.83 0.99
N PRO A 78 -4.48 -5.83 0.24
CA PRO A 78 -4.47 -6.22 -1.16
C PRO A 78 -3.63 -5.25 -1.98
N MET A 79 -2.69 -5.78 -2.74
CA MET A 79 -1.95 -5.03 -3.75
C MET A 79 -2.90 -4.61 -4.89
N PRO A 80 -2.58 -3.56 -5.67
CA PRO A 80 -3.53 -3.01 -6.63
C PRO A 80 -3.97 -4.01 -7.71
N PHE A 81 -3.11 -4.95 -8.10
CA PHE A 81 -3.48 -6.00 -9.05
C PHE A 81 -4.57 -6.95 -8.53
N VAL A 82 -4.71 -7.10 -7.21
CA VAL A 82 -5.73 -7.97 -6.60
C VAL A 82 -7.13 -7.46 -6.92
N TYR A 83 -7.34 -6.14 -6.92
CA TYR A 83 -8.65 -5.55 -7.24
C TYR A 83 -9.07 -5.72 -8.71
N ASN A 84 -8.12 -5.97 -9.61
CA ASN A 84 -8.42 -6.25 -11.02
C ASN A 84 -8.80 -7.72 -11.24
N MET A 85 -8.29 -8.61 -10.39
CA MET A 85 -8.52 -10.06 -10.50
C MET A 85 -9.73 -10.52 -9.69
N PHE A 86 -10.04 -9.80 -8.62
CA PHE A 86 -11.08 -10.15 -7.67
C PHE A 86 -12.00 -8.97 -7.45
N TRP A 87 -13.26 -9.27 -7.16
CA TRP A 87 -14.26 -8.24 -6.98
C TRP A 87 -14.10 -7.49 -5.65
N ILE A 88 -14.54 -6.24 -5.66
CA ILE A 88 -14.35 -5.27 -4.58
C ILE A 88 -15.61 -5.22 -3.72
N CYS A 89 -15.43 -5.19 -2.40
CA CYS A 89 -16.54 -5.05 -1.48
C CYS A 89 -17.25 -3.69 -1.67
N GLY A 90 -18.56 -3.73 -1.94
CA GLY A 90 -19.44 -2.55 -1.96
C GLY A 90 -20.34 -2.42 -0.72
N CYS A 91 -20.10 -3.21 0.33
CA CYS A 91 -20.94 -3.19 1.54
C CYS A 91 -20.68 -1.92 2.37
N PRO A 92 -21.67 -1.45 3.17
CA PRO A 92 -21.50 -0.29 4.05
C PRO A 92 -20.42 -0.46 5.13
N CYS A 93 -20.00 -1.69 5.44
CA CYS A 93 -18.90 -1.97 6.36
C CYS A 93 -17.54 -1.42 5.91
N THR A 94 -17.44 -0.91 4.68
CA THR A 94 -16.27 -0.17 4.16
C THR A 94 -16.10 1.23 4.77
N LEU A 95 -17.11 1.76 5.48
CA LEU A 95 -17.09 3.13 6.03
C LEU A 95 -16.28 3.28 7.34
N GLN A 96 -15.74 2.21 7.90
CA GLN A 96 -15.02 2.26 9.18
C GLN A 96 -13.49 2.19 9.06
N ASN A 97 -12.93 1.83 7.89
CA ASN A 97 -11.49 1.60 7.72
C ASN A 97 -10.74 2.72 7.03
#